data_AF-A0A1Y1KUT9-F1
#
_entry.id   AF-A0A1Y1KUT9-F1
#
_cell.length_a   1.000
_cell.length_b   1.000
_cell.length_c   1.000
_cell.angle_alpha   90.00
_cell.angle_beta   90.00
_cell.angle_gamma   90.00
#
_symmetry.space_group_name_H-M   'P 1'
#
loop_
_entity.id
_entity.type
_entity.pdbx_description
1 polymer ?
#
loop_
_entity_poly.entity_id
_entity_poly.type
_entity_poly.pdbx_seq_one_letter_code
_entity_poly.pdbx_strand_id
1 'polypeptide(L)'
;MPMFGVATCVKAKDKSSAQLIKISNVTIKHHRYYLTPGVNTIHRRVTVRGDEIGDINTKYTMTGLEHYEIPVVGTYVDPRVVPGFCYRVRPNDRKDHLFDGRALRLCSIGMGYAKRLTFAPDSLVSPDNYLWSDSHPDGLGLEPRAVHTGMKFSIMAGDQQLGEASVFRADAPQQEERMERVPTHSGKCAIIKYIHINVTCHVKLANTGGRSPERDEYLMRVYGLAVVRKDPNTSIAYVERVENVGLDSQLNILFACTHTELVFYPLH
;
A
#
# COMPACT_ATOMS: atom_id res chain seq x y z
N MET A 1 0.26 6.76 -22.88
CA MET A 1 -0.58 6.42 -24.05
C MET A 1 -1.83 5.73 -23.52
N PRO A 2 -3.04 6.27 -23.73
CA PRO A 2 -4.26 5.55 -23.40
C PRO A 2 -4.37 4.29 -24.26
N MET A 3 -4.72 3.16 -23.65
CA MET A 3 -4.89 1.88 -24.32
C MET A 3 -6.37 1.50 -24.29
N PHE A 4 -6.89 1.03 -25.42
CA PHE A 4 -8.28 0.58 -25.57
C PHE A 4 -8.29 -0.91 -25.94
N GLY A 5 -9.25 -1.66 -25.41
CA GLY A 5 -9.42 -3.08 -25.69
C GLY A 5 -10.75 -3.61 -25.18
N VAL A 6 -11.09 -4.83 -25.55
CA VAL A 6 -12.32 -5.51 -25.15
C VAL A 6 -12.03 -6.45 -24.00
N ALA A 7 -12.57 -6.14 -22.82
CA ALA A 7 -12.48 -6.98 -21.63
C ALA A 7 -13.45 -8.17 -21.71
N THR A 8 -12.93 -9.38 -21.54
CA THR A 8 -13.70 -10.62 -21.40
C THR A 8 -13.68 -11.03 -19.93
N CYS A 9 -14.85 -11.01 -19.29
CA CYS A 9 -15.03 -11.40 -17.90
C CYS A 9 -15.92 -12.65 -17.80
N VAL A 10 -15.63 -13.53 -16.86
CA VAL A 10 -16.45 -14.71 -16.57
C VAL A 10 -16.88 -14.69 -15.12
N LYS A 11 -18.17 -14.89 -14.89
CA LYS A 11 -18.75 -15.09 -13.56
C LYS A 11 -19.06 -16.57 -13.38
N ALA A 12 -18.31 -17.24 -12.50
CA ALA A 12 -18.61 -18.61 -12.11
C ALA A 12 -19.86 -18.65 -11.20
N LYS A 13 -20.61 -19.75 -11.24
CA LYS A 13 -21.90 -19.88 -10.51
C LYS A 13 -21.76 -19.73 -8.99
N ASP A 14 -20.59 -20.01 -8.46
CA ASP A 14 -20.20 -20.00 -7.04
C ASP A 14 -19.53 -18.69 -6.59
N LYS A 15 -19.29 -17.72 -7.49
CA LYS A 15 -18.62 -16.46 -7.16
C LYS A 15 -19.56 -15.26 -7.21
N SER A 16 -19.42 -14.37 -6.22
CA SER A 16 -20.21 -13.15 -6.12
C SER A 16 -19.87 -12.12 -7.21
N SER A 17 -18.68 -12.17 -7.80
CA SER A 17 -18.20 -11.24 -8.83
C SER A 17 -17.65 -11.93 -10.08
N ALA A 18 -17.73 -11.24 -11.22
CA ALA A 18 -17.10 -11.67 -12.47
C ALA A 18 -15.59 -11.44 -12.40
N GLN A 19 -14.81 -12.40 -12.89
CA GLN A 19 -13.36 -12.31 -12.99
C GLN A 19 -12.97 -11.97 -14.43
N LEU A 20 -12.10 -10.96 -14.60
CA LEU A 20 -11.49 -10.69 -15.90
C LEU A 20 -10.63 -11.89 -16.29
N ILE A 21 -10.77 -12.38 -17.53
CA ILE A 21 -9.97 -13.50 -18.09
C ILE A 21 -8.97 -13.00 -19.13
N LYS A 22 -9.35 -11.97 -19.91
CA LYS A 22 -8.54 -11.47 -21.01
C LYS A 22 -9.01 -10.09 -21.42
N ILE A 23 -8.11 -9.24 -21.87
CA ILE A 23 -8.43 -8.04 -22.66
C ILE A 23 -7.90 -8.29 -24.07
N SER A 24 -8.80 -8.36 -25.03
CA SER A 24 -8.49 -8.59 -26.44
C SER A 24 -8.45 -7.27 -27.22
N ASN A 25 -7.87 -7.30 -28.41
CA ASN A 25 -7.81 -6.16 -29.34
C ASN A 25 -7.10 -4.92 -28.77
N VAL A 26 -6.10 -5.12 -27.92
CA VAL A 26 -5.28 -4.02 -27.40
C VAL A 26 -4.24 -3.63 -28.44
N THR A 27 -4.21 -2.36 -28.85
CA THR A 27 -3.23 -1.88 -29.82
C THR A 27 -2.15 -1.04 -29.13
N ILE A 28 -0.89 -1.49 -29.20
CA ILE A 28 0.27 -0.76 -28.65
C ILE A 28 1.28 -0.63 -29.80
N LYS A 29 1.69 0.60 -30.14
CA LYS A 29 2.68 0.88 -31.20
C LYS A 29 2.42 0.08 -32.50
N HIS A 30 1.18 0.14 -33.00
CA HIS A 30 0.70 -0.56 -34.21
C HIS A 30 0.64 -2.10 -34.17
N HIS A 31 0.89 -2.71 -33.01
CA HIS A 31 0.83 -4.16 -32.84
C HIS A 31 -0.40 -4.54 -32.02
N ARG A 32 -1.09 -5.61 -32.42
CA ARG A 32 -2.25 -6.16 -31.70
C ARG A 32 -1.78 -7.14 -30.63
N TYR A 33 -2.18 -6.89 -29.40
CA TYR A 33 -1.91 -7.73 -28.25
C TYR A 33 -3.21 -8.25 -27.66
N TYR A 34 -3.10 -9.37 -26.95
CA TYR A 34 -4.05 -9.73 -25.92
C TYR A 34 -3.36 -9.63 -24.57
N LEU A 35 -4.03 -9.04 -23.60
CA LEU A 35 -3.58 -8.99 -22.21
C LEU A 35 -4.32 -10.07 -21.44
N THR A 36 -3.60 -10.90 -20.69
CA THR A 36 -4.20 -11.79 -19.71
C THR A 36 -4.01 -11.18 -18.32
N PRO A 37 -5.06 -11.08 -17.50
CA PRO A 37 -4.96 -10.64 -16.11
C PRO A 37 -4.20 -11.69 -15.31
N GLY A 38 -3.30 -11.22 -14.45
CA GLY A 38 -2.38 -12.08 -13.72
C GLY A 38 -1.21 -12.51 -14.62
N VAL A 39 -0.06 -11.88 -14.42
CA VAL A 39 1.20 -12.63 -14.62
C VAL A 39 1.07 -13.86 -13.72
N ASN A 40 1.44 -15.06 -14.18
CA ASN A 40 1.59 -16.19 -13.28
C ASN A 40 2.71 -15.83 -12.27
N THR A 41 2.32 -15.22 -11.14
CA THR A 41 3.24 -14.61 -10.16
C THR A 41 4.14 -15.64 -9.51
N ILE A 42 3.73 -16.91 -9.53
CA ILE A 42 4.50 -18.06 -9.07
C ILE A 42 5.84 -18.19 -9.82
N HIS A 43 5.91 -17.74 -11.08
CA HIS A 43 7.15 -17.75 -11.87
C HIS A 43 7.76 -16.37 -12.07
N ARG A 44 7.27 -15.33 -11.37
CA ARG A 44 7.89 -14.00 -11.45
C ARG A 44 9.27 -14.09 -10.82
N ARG A 45 10.30 -13.98 -11.66
CA ARG A 45 11.70 -13.89 -11.22
C ARG A 45 12.08 -12.43 -11.14
N VAL A 46 12.58 -12.00 -10.00
CA VAL A 46 13.13 -10.66 -9.77
C VAL A 46 14.60 -10.83 -9.46
N THR A 47 15.45 -10.27 -10.30
CA THR A 47 16.89 -10.22 -10.04
C THR A 47 17.25 -8.87 -9.48
N VAL A 48 17.89 -8.86 -8.33
CA VAL A 48 18.36 -7.66 -7.63
C VAL A 48 19.87 -7.71 -7.48
N ARG A 49 20.50 -6.54 -7.47
CA ARG A 49 21.96 -6.44 -7.36
C ARG A 49 22.37 -5.40 -6.33
N GLY A 50 23.35 -5.74 -5.49
CA GLY A 50 23.82 -4.84 -4.43
C GLY A 50 24.48 -3.56 -4.97
N ASP A 51 25.15 -3.64 -6.11
CA ASP A 51 25.80 -2.48 -6.76
C ASP A 51 24.80 -1.39 -7.19
N GLU A 52 23.58 -1.79 -7.61
CA GLU A 52 22.49 -0.87 -7.97
C GLU A 52 22.03 0.02 -6.80
N ILE A 53 22.31 -0.39 -5.56
CA ILE A 53 21.93 0.33 -4.34
C ILE A 53 23.14 0.89 -3.58
N GLY A 54 24.33 0.81 -4.17
CA GLY A 54 25.59 1.24 -3.55
C GLY A 54 26.08 0.32 -2.43
N ASP A 55 25.63 -0.94 -2.40
CA ASP A 55 26.09 -1.98 -1.48
C ASP A 55 27.10 -2.93 -2.19
N ILE A 56 27.53 -3.99 -1.49
CA ILE A 56 28.49 -4.98 -1.98
C ILE A 56 27.96 -5.65 -3.26
N ASN A 57 28.84 -5.82 -4.25
CA ASN A 57 28.53 -6.42 -5.55
C ASN A 57 28.08 -7.89 -5.43
N THR A 58 26.78 -8.06 -5.21
CA THR A 58 26.08 -9.32 -4.99
C THR A 58 24.88 -9.37 -5.92
N LYS A 59 24.47 -10.57 -6.34
CA LYS A 59 23.35 -10.75 -7.25
C LYS A 59 22.46 -11.88 -6.74
N TYR A 60 21.19 -11.57 -6.51
CA TYR A 60 20.19 -12.54 -6.08
C TYR A 60 19.08 -12.63 -7.11
N THR A 61 18.49 -13.81 -7.25
CA THR A 61 17.29 -14.01 -8.07
C THR A 61 16.20 -14.60 -7.19
N MET A 62 15.21 -13.77 -6.88
CA MET A 62 14.05 -14.12 -6.06
C MET A 62 12.92 -14.62 -6.96
N THR A 63 12.13 -15.57 -6.48
CA THR A 63 10.93 -16.07 -7.17
C THR A 63 9.73 -15.97 -6.26
N GLY A 64 8.54 -15.68 -6.79
CA GLY A 64 7.31 -15.64 -5.97
C GLY A 64 7.08 -14.33 -5.21
N LEU A 65 7.80 -13.26 -5.57
CA LEU A 65 7.54 -11.91 -5.07
C LEU A 65 6.25 -11.38 -5.70
N GLU A 66 5.35 -10.86 -4.86
CA GLU A 66 4.12 -10.23 -5.34
C GLU A 66 4.38 -8.83 -5.88
N HIS A 67 3.50 -8.34 -6.74
CA HIS A 67 3.72 -7.07 -7.46
C HIS A 67 3.66 -5.82 -6.58
N TYR A 68 3.03 -5.92 -5.42
CA TYR A 68 2.94 -4.87 -4.42
C TYR A 68 4.04 -4.94 -3.35
N GLU A 69 4.91 -5.97 -3.40
CA GLU A 69 5.97 -6.19 -2.43
C GLU A 69 7.32 -5.61 -2.90
N ILE A 70 8.11 -5.23 -1.91
CA ILE A 70 9.45 -4.68 -2.07
C ILE A 70 10.47 -5.78 -1.68
N PRO A 71 11.49 -6.07 -2.53
CA PRO A 71 12.40 -7.20 -2.33
C PRO A 71 13.43 -6.97 -1.21
N VAL A 72 13.63 -8.01 -0.39
CA VAL A 72 14.72 -8.12 0.59
C VAL A 72 15.33 -9.52 0.56
N VAL A 73 16.65 -9.64 0.35
CA VAL A 73 17.35 -10.94 0.29
C VAL A 73 18.86 -10.79 0.53
N GLY A 74 19.44 -11.61 1.40
CA GLY A 74 20.89 -11.61 1.64
C GLY A 74 21.40 -10.23 2.03
N THR A 75 22.38 -9.71 1.30
CA THR A 75 22.89 -8.33 1.44
C THR A 75 21.97 -7.26 0.83
N TYR A 76 21.01 -7.62 -0.02
CA TYR A 76 20.17 -6.67 -0.71
C TYR A 76 18.93 -6.31 0.11
N VAL A 77 18.79 -5.04 0.45
CA VAL A 77 17.54 -4.45 0.97
C VAL A 77 17.20 -3.28 0.06
N ASP A 78 16.08 -3.36 -0.66
CA ASP A 78 15.63 -2.30 -1.57
C ASP A 78 15.59 -0.94 -0.83
N PRO A 79 16.12 0.16 -1.40
CA PRO A 79 16.15 1.47 -0.76
C PRO A 79 14.77 2.04 -0.39
N ARG A 80 13.70 1.49 -0.94
CA ARG A 80 12.31 1.81 -0.57
C ARG A 80 11.91 1.17 0.77
N VAL A 81 12.64 0.20 1.30
CA VAL A 81 12.45 -0.30 2.66
C VAL A 81 13.14 0.65 3.63
N VAL A 82 12.35 1.47 4.32
CA VAL A 82 12.85 2.57 5.15
C VAL A 82 12.34 2.43 6.58
N PRO A 83 13.21 2.49 7.60
CA PRO A 83 12.78 2.54 8.99
C PRO A 83 11.82 3.70 9.28
N GLY A 84 10.82 3.43 10.11
CA GLY A 84 9.74 4.34 10.49
C GLY A 84 8.42 4.06 9.79
N PHE A 85 8.43 3.35 8.66
CA PHE A 85 7.22 2.90 7.95
C PHE A 85 6.78 1.51 8.39
N CYS A 86 5.51 1.18 8.21
CA CYS A 86 4.94 -0.13 8.51
C CYS A 86 5.01 -1.05 7.30
N TYR A 87 5.33 -2.33 7.55
CA TYR A 87 5.39 -3.36 6.53
C TYR A 87 4.73 -4.65 7.00
N ARG A 88 4.04 -5.33 6.09
CA ARG A 88 3.66 -6.73 6.24
C ARG A 88 4.73 -7.57 5.56
N VAL A 89 5.24 -8.60 6.24
CA VAL A 89 6.39 -9.37 5.78
C VAL A 89 5.94 -10.77 5.36
N ARG A 90 6.33 -11.19 4.16
CA ARG A 90 6.05 -12.53 3.65
C ARG A 90 7.34 -13.19 3.11
N PRO A 91 7.67 -14.41 3.52
CA PRO A 91 8.67 -15.22 2.85
C PRO A 91 8.17 -15.63 1.46
N ASN A 92 9.02 -15.54 0.45
CA ASN A 92 8.58 -15.73 -0.94
C ASN A 92 8.20 -17.19 -1.28
N ASP A 93 8.69 -18.16 -0.51
CA ASP A 93 8.43 -19.59 -0.65
C ASP A 93 7.04 -20.03 -0.17
N ARG A 94 6.29 -19.14 0.51
CA ARG A 94 4.96 -19.44 1.05
C ARG A 94 4.01 -18.25 0.99
N LYS A 95 2.72 -18.52 1.26
CA LYS A 95 1.67 -17.48 1.28
C LYS A 95 1.50 -16.82 2.65
N ASP A 96 1.88 -17.51 3.71
CA ASP A 96 1.69 -17.04 5.08
C ASP A 96 2.70 -15.95 5.41
N HIS A 97 2.17 -14.87 5.99
CA HIS A 97 2.96 -13.74 6.43
C HIS A 97 3.56 -14.03 7.81
N LEU A 98 4.73 -13.45 8.08
CA LEU A 98 5.33 -13.45 9.42
C LEU A 98 4.51 -12.55 10.36
N PHE A 99 4.79 -12.66 11.67
CA PHE A 99 4.16 -11.84 12.72
C PHE A 99 2.64 -11.94 12.74
N ASP A 100 2.10 -13.14 12.53
CA ASP A 100 0.66 -13.41 12.41
C ASP A 100 -0.04 -12.58 11.31
N GLY A 101 0.73 -12.18 10.30
CA GLY A 101 0.28 -11.30 9.23
C GLY A 101 0.01 -9.87 9.65
N ARG A 102 0.46 -9.43 10.83
CA ARG A 102 0.40 -8.04 11.24
C ARG A 102 1.39 -7.19 10.44
N ALA A 103 1.00 -5.96 10.18
CA ALA A 103 1.90 -4.95 9.64
C ALA A 103 2.58 -4.23 10.80
N LEU A 104 3.90 -4.35 10.90
CA LEU A 104 4.68 -3.78 11.99
C LEU A 104 5.57 -2.65 11.47
N ARG A 105 5.79 -1.64 12.32
CA ARG A 105 6.73 -0.55 12.03
C ARG A 105 8.15 -1.09 12.02
N LEU A 106 8.89 -0.86 10.94
CA LEU A 106 10.32 -1.16 10.87
C LEU A 106 11.09 -0.14 11.71
N CYS A 107 11.82 -0.57 12.73
CA CYS A 107 12.59 0.31 13.63
C CYS A 107 14.01 0.54 13.11
N SER A 108 14.65 -0.50 12.59
CA SER A 108 16.04 -0.41 12.10
C SER A 108 16.37 -1.53 11.11
N ILE A 109 17.40 -1.27 10.30
CA ILE A 109 18.05 -2.25 9.42
C ILE A 109 19.52 -2.31 9.85
N GLY A 110 19.96 -3.48 10.29
CA GLY A 110 21.34 -3.73 10.70
C GLY A 110 22.31 -3.63 9.52
N MET A 111 23.56 -3.31 9.84
CA MET A 111 24.66 -3.34 8.87
C MET A 111 25.20 -4.76 8.69
N GLY A 112 26.00 -4.98 7.64
CA GLY A 112 26.66 -6.27 7.37
C GLY A 112 26.00 -7.10 6.27
N TYR A 113 26.40 -8.37 6.20
CA TYR A 113 26.03 -9.30 5.13
C TYR A 113 24.61 -9.86 5.28
N ALA A 114 24.29 -10.34 6.48
CA ALA A 114 22.93 -10.60 6.90
C ALA A 114 22.42 -9.32 7.56
N LYS A 115 21.48 -8.59 6.96
CA LYS A 115 20.93 -7.39 7.57
C LYS A 115 19.80 -7.78 8.51
N ARG A 116 19.93 -7.41 9.79
CA ARG A 116 18.86 -7.61 10.76
C ARG A 116 17.77 -6.56 10.59
N LEU A 117 16.57 -6.97 10.20
CA LEU A 117 15.39 -6.10 10.18
C LEU A 117 14.71 -6.21 11.55
N THR A 118 14.67 -5.10 12.28
CA THR A 118 14.05 -5.04 13.61
C THR A 118 12.75 -4.26 13.51
N PHE A 119 11.64 -4.87 13.91
CA PHE A 119 10.31 -4.26 13.92
C PHE A 119 9.92 -3.85 15.34
N ALA A 120 8.89 -3.00 15.44
CA ALA A 120 8.37 -2.54 16.71
C ALA A 120 7.92 -3.76 17.55
N PRO A 121 8.43 -3.90 18.79
CA PRO A 121 8.09 -5.03 19.64
C PRO A 121 6.71 -4.80 20.27
N ASP A 122 6.03 -5.91 20.59
CA ASP A 122 4.81 -5.86 21.40
C ASP A 122 5.12 -5.59 22.89
N SER A 123 6.33 -5.97 23.33
CA SER A 123 6.84 -5.74 24.68
C SER A 123 8.32 -5.32 24.65
N LEU A 124 8.67 -4.31 25.45
CA LEU A 124 10.07 -3.87 25.59
C LEU A 124 10.94 -4.89 26.35
N VAL A 125 10.33 -5.81 27.10
CA VAL A 125 11.06 -6.77 27.96
C VAL A 125 11.57 -7.97 27.17
N SER A 126 10.84 -8.40 26.14
CA SER A 126 11.17 -9.57 25.32
C SER A 126 10.90 -9.29 23.84
N PRO A 127 11.71 -8.44 23.18
CA PRO A 127 11.52 -8.10 21.78
C PRO A 127 11.86 -9.30 20.87
N ASP A 128 10.86 -9.88 20.25
CA ASP A 128 10.94 -11.03 19.34
C ASP A 128 10.66 -10.66 17.86
N ASN A 129 10.22 -9.43 17.61
CA ASN A 129 9.89 -8.94 16.28
C ASN A 129 11.13 -8.54 15.45
N TYR A 130 12.01 -9.50 15.13
CA TYR A 130 13.15 -9.29 14.23
C TYR A 130 13.42 -10.51 13.35
N LEU A 131 14.10 -10.28 12.22
CA LEU A 131 14.52 -11.32 11.29
C LEU A 131 15.78 -10.90 10.52
N TRP A 132 16.46 -11.84 9.88
CA TRP A 132 17.60 -11.56 9.03
C TRP A 132 17.20 -11.68 7.56
N SER A 133 17.74 -10.79 6.72
CA SER A 133 17.45 -10.74 5.29
C SER A 133 17.87 -12.02 4.52
N ASP A 134 18.68 -12.88 5.11
CA ASP A 134 19.14 -14.17 4.57
C ASP A 134 18.46 -15.39 5.21
N SER A 135 17.55 -15.19 6.18
CA SER A 135 16.84 -16.30 6.85
C SER A 135 15.95 -17.10 5.89
N HIS A 136 15.63 -16.55 4.73
CA HIS A 136 14.81 -17.19 3.69
C HIS A 136 15.58 -17.21 2.36
N PRO A 137 15.93 -18.39 1.81
CA PRO A 137 16.70 -18.51 0.57
C PRO A 137 16.08 -17.82 -0.65
N ASP A 138 14.75 -17.87 -0.77
CA ASP A 138 14.00 -17.20 -1.84
C ASP A 138 13.76 -15.70 -1.58
N GLY A 139 14.23 -15.22 -0.42
CA GLY A 139 14.08 -13.87 0.07
C GLY A 139 12.69 -13.56 0.63
N LEU A 140 12.47 -12.29 0.89
CA LEU A 140 11.31 -11.72 1.55
C LEU A 140 10.65 -10.67 0.67
N GLY A 141 9.31 -10.67 0.67
CA GLY A 141 8.49 -9.60 0.17
C GLY A 141 7.99 -8.73 1.32
N LEU A 142 8.30 -7.43 1.26
CA LEU A 142 7.80 -6.44 2.21
C LEU A 142 6.71 -5.61 1.54
N GLU A 143 5.47 -5.78 1.99
CA GLU A 143 4.32 -4.98 1.56
C GLU A 143 4.24 -3.70 2.43
N PRO A 144 4.38 -2.50 1.85
CA PRO A 144 4.23 -1.25 2.60
C PRO A 144 2.78 -1.05 3.04
N ARG A 145 2.58 -0.62 4.29
CA ARG A 145 1.25 -0.39 4.87
C ARG A 145 1.13 1.03 5.40
N ALA A 146 0.24 1.80 4.78
CA ALA A 146 -0.11 3.17 5.17
C ALA A 146 -1.32 3.21 6.09
N VAL A 147 -2.39 2.49 5.70
CA VAL A 147 -3.69 2.53 6.38
C VAL A 147 -4.00 1.22 7.07
N HIS A 148 -4.46 1.31 8.32
CA HIS A 148 -4.77 0.19 9.21
C HIS A 148 -6.23 0.23 9.68
N THR A 149 -6.78 -0.91 10.06
CA THR A 149 -8.09 -1.00 10.72
C THR A 149 -8.12 -0.10 11.96
N GLY A 150 -9.22 0.64 12.15
CA GLY A 150 -9.43 1.56 13.26
C GLY A 150 -8.96 2.99 13.01
N MET A 151 -8.16 3.25 11.96
CA MET A 151 -7.80 4.63 11.59
C MET A 151 -9.05 5.43 11.20
N LYS A 152 -9.09 6.70 11.60
CA LYS A 152 -10.19 7.62 11.31
C LYS A 152 -9.70 8.79 10.47
N PHE A 153 -10.58 9.34 9.66
CA PHE A 153 -10.28 10.43 8.74
C PHE A 153 -11.44 11.43 8.70
N SER A 154 -11.13 12.72 8.57
CA SER A 154 -12.06 13.76 8.13
C SER A 154 -12.10 13.78 6.61
N ILE A 155 -13.30 13.84 6.03
CA ILE A 155 -13.53 13.91 4.58
C ILE A 155 -13.72 15.36 4.20
N MET A 156 -12.83 15.89 3.37
CA MET A 156 -12.83 17.28 2.91
C MET A 156 -13.01 17.37 1.40
N ALA A 157 -13.72 18.39 0.94
CA ALA A 157 -13.74 18.85 -0.46
C ALA A 157 -13.39 20.33 -0.49
N GLY A 158 -12.13 20.65 -0.85
CA GLY A 158 -11.57 21.97 -0.58
C GLY A 158 -11.62 22.28 0.92
N ASP A 159 -12.22 23.40 1.30
CA ASP A 159 -12.33 23.83 2.70
C ASP A 159 -13.60 23.29 3.41
N GLN A 160 -14.50 22.61 2.68
CA GLN A 160 -15.74 22.09 3.24
C GLN A 160 -15.53 20.70 3.84
N GLN A 161 -15.84 20.54 5.12
CA GLN A 161 -15.94 19.24 5.76
C GLN A 161 -17.25 18.56 5.37
N LEU A 162 -17.14 17.37 4.80
CA LEU A 162 -18.26 16.58 4.28
C LEU A 162 -18.64 15.43 5.20
N GLY A 163 -17.75 15.02 6.10
CA GLY A 163 -17.99 13.90 6.98
C GLY A 163 -16.72 13.31 7.61
N GLU A 164 -16.85 12.09 8.10
CA GLU A 164 -15.78 11.28 8.69
C GLU A 164 -15.79 9.87 8.10
N ALA A 165 -14.61 9.26 7.98
CA ALA A 165 -14.45 7.86 7.60
C ALA A 165 -13.68 7.13 8.70
N SER A 166 -14.10 5.92 9.05
CA SER A 166 -13.36 5.01 9.92
C SER A 166 -13.08 3.70 9.21
N VAL A 167 -11.82 3.28 9.20
CA VAL A 167 -11.37 2.09 8.46
C VAL A 167 -11.85 0.84 9.19
N PHE A 168 -12.79 0.13 8.58
CA PHE A 168 -13.34 -1.12 9.07
C PHE A 168 -12.48 -2.32 8.67
N ARG A 169 -12.02 -2.36 7.41
CA ARG A 169 -11.17 -3.44 6.89
C ARG A 169 -10.10 -2.89 5.96
N ALA A 170 -8.90 -3.42 6.08
CA ALA A 170 -7.76 -3.09 5.24
C ALA A 170 -7.09 -4.36 4.68
N ASP A 171 -7.87 -5.33 4.22
CA ASP A 171 -7.32 -6.64 3.85
C ASP A 171 -6.63 -6.67 2.48
N ALA A 172 -7.04 -5.78 1.57
CA ALA A 172 -6.42 -5.72 0.24
C ALA A 172 -4.95 -5.27 0.37
N PRO A 173 -4.05 -5.76 -0.51
CA PRO A 173 -2.68 -5.29 -0.53
C PRO A 173 -2.58 -3.78 -0.78
N GLN A 174 -1.59 -3.15 -0.17
CA GLN A 174 -1.22 -1.76 -0.42
C GLN A 174 0.09 -1.72 -1.22
N GLN A 175 0.16 -0.82 -2.20
CA GLN A 175 1.27 -0.78 -3.16
C GLN A 175 1.89 0.61 -3.19
N GLU A 176 3.22 0.67 -3.00
CA GLU A 176 3.96 1.91 -3.23
C GLU A 176 3.99 2.26 -4.71
N GLU A 177 3.50 3.46 -5.04
CA GLU A 177 3.61 4.07 -6.37
C GLU A 177 4.99 4.72 -6.54
N ARG A 178 5.39 5.55 -5.57
CA ARG A 178 6.68 6.25 -5.57
C ARG A 178 7.11 6.68 -4.16
N MET A 179 8.40 7.02 -4.05
CA MET A 179 9.03 7.57 -2.85
C MET A 179 9.89 8.78 -3.21
N GLU A 180 9.85 9.81 -2.37
CA GLU A 180 10.60 11.05 -2.56
C GLU A 180 11.32 11.47 -1.28
N ARG A 181 12.45 12.17 -1.46
CA ARG A 181 13.18 12.85 -0.39
C ARG A 181 12.96 14.35 -0.53
N VAL A 182 12.28 14.95 0.44
CA VAL A 182 11.91 16.36 0.40
C VAL A 182 12.75 17.14 1.43
N PRO A 183 13.52 18.16 1.01
CA PRO A 183 14.27 18.99 1.95
C PRO A 183 13.30 19.75 2.87
N THR A 184 13.64 19.81 4.15
CA THR A 184 12.91 20.59 5.16
C THR A 184 13.62 21.90 5.45
N HIS A 185 12.94 22.83 6.12
CA HIS A 185 13.53 24.10 6.57
C HIS A 185 14.80 23.91 7.44
N SER A 186 14.95 22.74 8.08
CA SER A 186 16.12 22.39 8.88
C SER A 186 17.36 21.97 8.07
N GLY A 187 17.27 21.93 6.74
CA GLY A 187 18.32 21.39 5.85
C GLY A 187 18.40 19.85 5.80
N LYS A 188 17.62 19.14 6.63
CA LYS A 188 17.47 17.68 6.59
C LYS A 188 16.34 17.26 5.64
N CYS A 189 16.34 16.01 5.17
CA CYS A 189 15.30 15.49 4.28
C CYS A 189 14.23 14.69 5.01
N ALA A 190 12.97 14.99 4.74
CA ALA A 190 11.84 14.11 5.02
C ALA A 190 11.70 13.06 3.90
N ILE A 191 11.08 11.93 4.21
CA ILE A 191 10.76 10.90 3.23
C ILE A 191 9.25 10.85 3.06
N ILE A 192 8.77 10.95 1.82
CA ILE A 192 7.35 10.83 1.48
C ILE A 192 7.17 9.58 0.63
N LYS A 193 6.19 8.75 0.97
CA LYS A 193 5.75 7.62 0.18
C LYS A 193 4.32 7.83 -0.27
N TYR A 194 4.06 7.47 -1.53
CA TYR A 194 2.74 7.50 -2.13
C TYR A 194 2.29 6.06 -2.29
N ILE A 195 1.26 5.66 -1.54
CA ILE A 195 0.86 4.26 -1.41
C ILE A 195 -0.61 4.14 -1.81
N HIS A 196 -0.88 3.34 -2.84
CA HIS A 196 -2.25 3.02 -3.21
C HIS A 196 -2.92 2.20 -2.13
N ILE A 197 -4.11 2.62 -1.73
CA ILE A 197 -4.93 1.95 -0.74
C ILE A 197 -6.26 1.50 -1.34
N ASN A 198 -6.78 0.44 -0.75
CA ASN A 198 -8.07 -0.13 -1.06
C ASN A 198 -8.65 -0.70 0.22
N VAL A 199 -9.49 0.10 0.89
CA VAL A 199 -9.98 -0.19 2.23
C VAL A 199 -11.49 -0.14 2.25
N THR A 200 -12.09 -0.79 3.25
CA THR A 200 -13.52 -0.63 3.54
C THR A 200 -13.65 0.26 4.75
N CYS A 201 -14.43 1.32 4.65
CA CYS A 201 -14.65 2.30 5.71
C CYS A 201 -16.14 2.39 6.06
N HIS A 202 -16.43 2.64 7.34
CA HIS A 202 -17.69 3.26 7.71
C HIS A 202 -17.57 4.77 7.52
N VAL A 203 -18.45 5.34 6.72
CA VAL A 203 -18.44 6.77 6.37
C VAL A 203 -19.68 7.44 6.92
N LYS A 204 -19.48 8.50 7.71
CA LYS A 204 -20.52 9.34 8.29
C LYS A 204 -20.52 10.69 7.60
N LEU A 205 -21.66 11.11 7.04
CA LEU A 205 -21.77 12.41 6.38
C LEU A 205 -22.14 13.51 7.37
N ALA A 206 -21.64 14.72 7.14
CA ALA A 206 -22.01 15.89 7.92
C ALA A 206 -23.41 16.36 7.52
N ASN A 207 -24.38 16.28 8.42
CA ASN A 207 -25.76 16.67 8.14
C ASN A 207 -25.89 18.19 7.98
N THR A 208 -26.16 18.63 6.75
CA THR A 208 -26.40 20.04 6.42
C THR A 208 -27.86 20.48 6.62
N GLY A 209 -28.75 19.60 7.07
CA GLY A 209 -30.20 19.89 7.09
C GLY A 209 -31.06 19.05 8.03
N GLY A 210 -30.88 19.21 9.34
CA GLY A 210 -31.92 19.06 10.39
C GLY A 210 -32.78 17.78 10.48
N ARG A 211 -32.56 16.73 9.67
CA ARG A 211 -33.27 15.45 9.77
C ARG A 211 -32.49 14.44 10.63
N SER A 212 -33.28 13.55 11.26
CA SER A 212 -32.94 12.56 12.28
C SER A 212 -31.51 11.98 12.23
N PRO A 213 -30.82 11.83 13.40
CA PRO A 213 -29.43 11.40 13.51
C PRO A 213 -29.19 9.88 13.36
N GLU A 214 -30.20 9.06 13.03
CA GLU A 214 -30.10 7.62 13.26
C GLU A 214 -29.52 6.75 12.13
N ARG A 215 -29.24 7.25 10.91
CA ARG A 215 -28.79 6.37 9.80
C ARG A 215 -27.84 6.97 8.74
N ASP A 216 -26.94 7.88 9.10
CA ASP A 216 -25.99 8.44 8.13
C ASP A 216 -24.61 7.78 8.13
N GLU A 217 -24.53 6.50 8.53
CA GLU A 217 -23.30 5.70 8.44
C GLU A 217 -23.38 4.67 7.32
N TYR A 218 -22.47 4.77 6.36
CA TYR A 218 -22.43 3.96 5.15
C TYR A 218 -21.15 3.13 5.13
N LEU A 219 -21.28 1.80 5.02
CA LEU A 219 -20.13 0.94 4.77
C LEU A 219 -19.78 0.98 3.29
N MET A 220 -18.59 1.49 2.95
CA MET A 220 -18.18 1.65 1.55
C MET A 220 -16.71 1.33 1.32
N ARG A 221 -16.41 0.95 0.09
CA ARG A 221 -15.04 0.75 -0.37
C ARG A 221 -14.45 2.09 -0.81
N VAL A 222 -13.26 2.39 -0.29
CA VAL A 222 -12.50 3.61 -0.50
C VAL A 222 -11.18 3.23 -1.16
N TYR A 223 -10.96 3.79 -2.34
CA TYR A 223 -9.69 3.72 -3.06
C TYR A 223 -9.02 5.09 -2.99
N GLY A 224 -7.70 5.14 -2.91
CA GLY A 224 -7.00 6.41 -2.94
C GLY A 224 -5.49 6.25 -2.91
N LEU A 225 -4.79 7.38 -2.93
CA LEU A 225 -3.35 7.47 -2.79
C LEU A 225 -3.01 8.06 -1.42
N ALA A 226 -2.58 7.22 -0.49
CA ALA A 226 -2.12 7.65 0.82
C ALA A 226 -0.74 8.31 0.70
N VAL A 227 -0.64 9.56 1.14
CA VAL A 227 0.61 10.30 1.26
C VAL A 227 1.13 10.07 2.67
N VAL A 228 2.21 9.28 2.80
CA VAL A 228 2.80 8.91 4.09
C VAL A 228 4.12 9.63 4.26
N ARG A 229 4.23 10.42 5.32
CA ARG A 229 5.38 11.27 5.58
C ARG A 229 6.15 10.78 6.79
N LYS A 230 7.47 10.77 6.67
CA LYS A 230 8.41 10.59 7.78
C LYS A 230 9.33 11.80 7.85
N ASP A 231 9.20 12.57 8.92
CA ASP A 231 10.05 13.73 9.16
C ASP A 231 11.49 13.34 9.58
N PRO A 232 12.45 14.27 9.44
CA PRO A 232 13.81 14.05 9.91
C PRO A 232 13.86 13.79 11.43
N ASN A 233 14.70 12.85 11.85
CA ASN A 233 14.90 12.45 13.25
C ASN A 233 13.66 11.89 13.98
N THR A 234 12.51 11.77 13.32
CA THR A 234 11.39 11.01 13.89
C THR A 234 11.60 9.51 13.66
N SER A 235 11.12 8.69 14.58
CA SER A 235 11.18 7.24 14.45
C SER A 235 9.92 6.65 13.80
N ILE A 236 8.91 7.47 13.52
CA ILE A 236 7.58 7.05 13.06
C ILE A 236 7.19 7.88 11.83
N ALA A 237 6.72 7.21 10.79
CA ALA A 237 6.01 7.81 9.69
C ALA A 237 4.51 7.89 10.00
N TYR A 238 3.82 8.90 9.46
CA TYR A 238 2.38 9.08 9.61
C TYR A 238 1.73 9.30 8.25
N VAL A 239 0.46 8.90 8.12
CA VAL A 239 -0.35 9.31 6.97
C VAL A 239 -0.59 10.81 7.12
N GLU A 240 -0.26 11.59 6.10
CA GLU A 240 -0.52 13.03 6.05
C GLU A 240 -1.94 13.28 5.54
N ARG A 241 -2.31 12.55 4.48
CA ARG A 241 -3.65 12.57 3.85
C ARG A 241 -3.80 11.41 2.87
N VAL A 242 -5.01 11.19 2.39
CA VAL A 242 -5.32 10.33 1.24
C VAL A 242 -5.96 11.18 0.15
N GLU A 243 -5.35 11.19 -1.03
CA GLU A 243 -5.78 11.95 -2.21
C GLU A 243 -6.40 11.02 -3.27
N ASN A 244 -6.95 11.60 -4.34
CA ASN A 244 -7.55 10.87 -5.46
C ASN A 244 -8.57 9.83 -5.00
N VAL A 245 -9.40 10.21 -4.02
CA VAL A 245 -10.30 9.27 -3.36
C VAL A 245 -11.46 8.90 -4.27
N GLY A 246 -11.58 7.60 -4.56
CA GLY A 246 -12.71 7.01 -5.25
C GLY A 246 -13.59 6.20 -4.29
N LEU A 247 -14.91 6.46 -4.32
CA LEU A 247 -15.89 5.70 -3.54
C LEU A 247 -16.70 4.78 -4.47
N ASP A 248 -17.10 3.61 -3.99
CA ASP A 248 -17.84 2.61 -4.80
C ASP A 248 -19.37 2.83 -4.83
N SER A 249 -19.90 3.93 -4.25
CA SER A 249 -21.34 4.12 -4.05
C SER A 249 -21.93 5.29 -4.86
N GLN A 250 -23.27 5.30 -5.00
CA GLN A 250 -24.03 6.41 -5.60
C GLN A 250 -23.83 7.75 -4.87
N LEU A 251 -23.25 7.76 -3.67
CA LEU A 251 -22.85 9.00 -2.98
C LEU A 251 -21.72 9.73 -3.72
N ASN A 252 -20.95 9.06 -4.61
CA ASN A 252 -20.09 9.76 -5.57
C ASN A 252 -20.86 10.83 -6.34
N ILE A 253 -22.17 10.67 -6.58
CA ILE A 253 -22.98 11.66 -7.29
C ILE A 253 -23.17 12.93 -6.44
N LEU A 254 -23.28 12.80 -5.10
CA LEU A 254 -23.33 13.96 -4.21
C LEU A 254 -22.00 14.73 -4.21
N PHE A 255 -20.87 14.05 -4.41
CA PHE A 255 -19.53 14.65 -4.47
C PHE A 255 -19.12 15.10 -5.88
N ALA A 256 -19.63 14.47 -6.94
CA ALA A 256 -19.30 14.81 -8.32
C ALA A 256 -19.91 16.14 -8.77
N CYS A 257 -20.99 16.60 -8.12
CA CYS A 257 -21.63 17.87 -8.43
C CYS A 257 -20.75 19.09 -8.13
N THR A 258 -19.75 18.98 -7.25
CA THR A 258 -18.95 20.13 -6.77
C THR A 258 -17.62 20.34 -7.51
N HIS A 259 -17.24 19.50 -8.47
CA HIS A 259 -15.94 19.57 -9.20
C HIS A 259 -14.68 19.63 -8.30
N THR A 260 -14.81 19.29 -7.02
CA THR A 260 -13.73 19.37 -6.04
C THR A 260 -13.22 17.97 -5.69
N GLU A 261 -11.90 17.80 -5.69
CA GLU A 261 -11.26 16.54 -5.31
C GLU A 261 -11.48 16.26 -3.82
N LEU A 262 -11.81 15.00 -3.50
CA LEU A 262 -11.96 14.54 -2.13
C LEU A 262 -10.58 14.21 -1.53
N VAL A 263 -10.35 14.73 -0.33
CA VAL A 263 -9.14 14.47 0.46
C VAL A 263 -9.52 14.00 1.85
N PHE A 264 -8.93 12.90 2.29
CA PHE A 264 -9.15 12.35 3.61
C PHE A 264 -7.96 12.72 4.50
N TYR A 265 -8.20 13.45 5.57
CA TYR A 265 -7.16 13.84 6.55
C TYR A 265 -7.30 12.98 7.81
N PRO A 266 -6.23 12.36 8.30
CA PRO A 266 -6.33 11.51 9.48
C PRO A 266 -6.76 12.31 10.71
N LEU A 267 -7.68 11.73 11.47
CA LEU A 267 -8.07 12.19 12.79
C LEU A 267 -7.14 11.54 13.81
N HIS A 268 -6.59 12.34 14.72
CA HIS A 268 -5.71 11.89 15.79
C HIS A 268 -6.42 10.98 16.79
#